data_AF-A0A5C8LGF9-F1
#
_entry.id   AF-A0A5C8LGF9-F1
#
_cell.length_a   1.000
_cell.length_b   1.000
_cell.length_c   1.000
_cell.angle_alpha   90.00
_cell.angle_beta   90.00
_cell.angle_gamma   90.00
#
_symmetry.space_group_name_H-M   'P 1'
#
loop_
_entity.id
_entity.type
_entity.pdbx_description
1 polymer ?
#
loop_
_entity_poly.entity_id
_entity_poly.type
_entity_poly.pdbx_seq_one_letter_code
_entity_poly.pdbx_strand_id
1 'polypeptide(L)'
;MRTINTRQDVEDLRRDGTAPTALTKHISEFFQQLEAELADEEEDTFRLDQHGPIVLLEAGDNLYDLECVGLSRENCGLLGSMPEYVETLQLDNMTVYKIVVMYTNDFIMTFFTQQGIHDKEIEQWLIEQANNY
;
A
#
# COMPACT_ATOMS: atom_id res chain seq x y z
N MET A 1 -0.50 2.72 -10.58
CA MET A 1 0.26 2.31 -9.38
C MET A 1 1.23 3.40 -9.03
N ARG A 2 1.30 3.74 -7.75
CA ARG A 2 2.25 4.72 -7.22
C ARG A 2 2.99 4.15 -6.01
N THR A 3 4.28 4.41 -5.93
CA THR A 3 5.10 4.06 -4.77
C THR A 3 5.46 5.34 -4.03
N ILE A 4 5.27 5.34 -2.72
CA ILE A 4 5.46 6.48 -1.84
C ILE A 4 6.63 6.14 -0.92
N ASN A 5 7.75 6.80 -1.15
CA ASN A 5 8.99 6.60 -0.41
C ASN A 5 9.32 7.78 0.49
N THR A 6 8.89 8.99 0.13
CA THR A 6 9.30 10.23 0.76
C THR A 6 8.10 11.12 1.08
N ARG A 7 8.32 12.11 1.94
CA ARG A 7 7.31 13.15 2.20
C ARG A 7 6.93 13.92 0.92
N GLN A 8 7.86 14.08 -0.02
CA GLN A 8 7.58 14.71 -1.30
C GLN A 8 6.57 13.91 -2.13
N ASP A 9 6.66 12.57 -2.13
CA ASP A 9 5.71 11.71 -2.83
C ASP A 9 4.28 11.84 -2.27
N VAL A 10 4.16 12.02 -0.96
CA VAL A 10 2.87 12.29 -0.29
C VAL A 10 2.29 13.64 -0.71
N GLU A 11 3.12 14.67 -0.77
CA GLU A 11 2.69 16.00 -1.22
C GLU A 11 2.33 16.03 -2.72
N ASP A 12 3.07 15.28 -3.55
CA ASP A 12 2.76 15.11 -4.95
C ASP A 12 1.43 14.36 -5.14
N LEU A 13 1.17 13.29 -4.35
CA LEU A 13 -0.11 12.58 -4.33
C LEU A 13 -1.28 13.52 -3.97
N ARG A 14 -1.09 14.40 -2.97
CA ARG A 14 -2.07 15.43 -2.58
C ARG A 14 -2.34 16.43 -3.69
N ARG A 15 -1.29 16.89 -4.38
CA ARG A 15 -1.38 17.90 -5.42
C ARG A 15 -2.02 17.37 -6.70
N ASP A 16 -1.70 16.14 -7.08
CA ASP A 16 -2.20 15.52 -8.30
C ASP A 16 -3.72 15.33 -8.28
N GLY A 17 -4.32 15.15 -7.10
CA GLY A 17 -5.77 15.06 -6.90
C GLY A 17 -6.43 13.86 -7.59
N THR A 18 -5.63 12.90 -8.06
CA THR A 18 -6.11 11.67 -8.73
C THR A 18 -6.61 10.63 -7.75
N ALA A 19 -6.00 10.58 -6.56
CA ALA A 19 -6.46 9.74 -5.47
C ALA A 19 -7.52 10.47 -4.64
N PRO A 20 -8.53 9.76 -4.09
CA PRO A 20 -9.51 10.39 -3.24
C PRO A 20 -8.88 11.09 -2.03
N THR A 21 -9.45 12.24 -1.63
CA THR A 21 -8.92 13.06 -0.52
C THR A 21 -8.85 12.29 0.80
N ALA A 22 -9.86 11.47 1.10
CA ALA A 22 -9.90 10.68 2.34
C ALA A 22 -8.75 9.65 2.39
N LEU A 23 -8.51 8.94 1.29
CA LEU A 23 -7.40 7.99 1.16
C LEU A 23 -6.04 8.69 1.23
N THR A 24 -5.89 9.81 0.52
CA THR A 24 -4.64 10.58 0.52
C THR A 24 -4.32 11.14 1.91
N LYS A 25 -5.33 11.58 2.65
CA LYS A 25 -5.19 12.01 4.04
C LYS A 25 -4.72 10.85 4.91
N HIS A 26 -5.37 9.69 4.79
CA HIS A 26 -5.01 8.49 5.55
C HIS A 26 -3.57 8.03 5.28
N ILE A 27 -3.17 7.96 3.99
CA ILE A 27 -1.79 7.63 3.59
C ILE A 27 -0.80 8.61 4.21
N SER A 28 -1.12 9.91 4.23
CA SER A 28 -0.24 10.91 4.83
C SER A 28 -0.11 10.77 6.34
N GLU A 29 -1.21 10.44 7.05
CA GLU A 29 -1.16 10.20 8.50
C GLU A 29 -0.35 8.93 8.80
N PHE A 30 -0.53 7.88 8.01
CA PHE A 30 0.23 6.64 8.12
C PHE A 30 1.72 6.85 7.85
N PHE A 31 2.08 7.63 6.82
CA PHE A 31 3.48 7.99 6.55
C PHE A 31 4.11 8.72 7.74
N GLN A 32 3.39 9.67 8.35
CA GLN A 32 3.89 10.40 9.53
C GLN A 32 4.09 9.50 10.74
N GLN A 33 3.24 8.47 10.91
CA GLN A 33 3.42 7.47 11.96
C GLN A 33 4.69 6.65 11.71
N LEU A 34 4.90 6.17 10.49
CA LEU A 34 6.13 5.44 10.13
C LEU A 34 7.37 6.30 10.33
N GLU A 35 7.33 7.57 9.91
CA GLU A 35 8.43 8.51 10.13
C GLU A 35 8.72 8.71 11.63
N ALA A 36 7.69 8.84 12.46
CA ALA A 36 7.90 9.00 13.91
C ALA A 36 8.45 7.74 14.60
N GLU A 37 8.21 6.55 14.04
CA GLU A 37 8.66 5.27 14.62
C GLU A 37 10.01 4.80 14.09
N LEU A 38 10.32 5.12 12.82
CA LEU A 38 11.47 4.57 12.10
C LEU A 38 12.57 5.58 11.82
N ALA A 39 12.28 6.89 11.85
CA ALA A 39 13.31 7.90 11.59
C ALA A 39 14.38 7.87 12.69
N ASP A 40 15.64 7.82 12.26
CA ASP A 40 16.79 7.99 13.12
C ASP A 40 17.10 9.48 13.30
N GLU A 41 17.58 9.88 14.48
CA GLU A 41 17.99 11.27 14.74
C GLU A 41 19.17 11.70 13.86
N GLU A 42 19.95 10.73 13.35
CA GLU A 42 21.08 10.97 12.45
C GLU A 42 20.69 11.02 10.95
N GLU A 43 19.42 10.75 10.60
CA GLU A 43 18.98 10.72 9.21
C GLU A 43 18.55 12.12 8.73
N ASP A 44 19.30 12.68 7.75
CA ASP A 44 18.99 14.00 7.17
C ASP A 44 17.62 14.03 6.47
N THR A 45 17.13 12.91 5.94
CA THR A 45 15.85 12.81 5.25
C THR A 45 15.31 11.40 5.34
N PHE A 46 14.16 11.24 6.02
CA PHE A 46 13.47 9.96 6.15
C PHE A 46 12.99 9.41 4.80
N ARG A 47 13.28 8.13 4.54
CA ARG A 47 12.88 7.43 3.30
C ARG A 47 12.42 6.00 3.58
N LEU A 48 11.25 5.62 3.03
CA LEU A 48 10.70 4.27 3.14
C LEU A 48 11.31 3.26 2.15
N ASP A 49 12.16 3.69 1.21
CA ASP A 49 12.81 2.77 0.27
C ASP A 49 13.69 1.73 0.98
N GLN A 50 14.16 2.05 2.19
CA GLN A 50 14.93 1.14 3.04
C GLN A 50 14.08 0.37 4.07
N HIS A 51 12.84 0.82 4.33
CA HIS A 51 11.99 0.27 5.40
C HIS A 51 10.75 -0.48 4.90
N GLY A 52 10.48 -0.42 3.60
CA GLY A 52 9.26 -0.94 3.01
C GLY A 52 8.35 0.19 2.55
N PRO A 53 8.30 0.46 1.24
CA PRO A 53 7.48 1.55 0.71
C PRO A 53 5.98 1.35 0.93
N ILE A 54 5.26 2.46 0.91
CA ILE A 54 3.80 2.42 0.74
C ILE A 54 3.51 2.34 -0.76
N VAL A 55 2.60 1.46 -1.16
CA VAL A 55 2.15 1.30 -2.55
C VAL A 55 0.66 1.59 -2.65
N LEU A 56 0.27 2.53 -3.51
CA LEU A 56 -1.11 2.76 -3.87
C LEU A 56 -1.43 2.03 -5.18
N LEU A 57 -2.32 1.05 -5.09
CA LEU A 57 -2.87 0.34 -6.24
C LEU A 57 -4.13 1.07 -6.72
N GLU A 58 -4.15 1.41 -7.99
CA GLU A 58 -5.19 2.19 -8.67
C GLU A 58 -5.96 1.31 -9.66
N ALA A 59 -7.11 1.81 -10.12
CA ALA A 59 -7.89 1.11 -11.13
C ALA A 59 -7.09 0.95 -12.44
N GLY A 60 -7.03 -0.28 -12.95
CA GLY A 60 -6.30 -0.63 -14.17
C GLY A 60 -4.85 -1.07 -13.95
N ASP A 61 -4.37 -1.09 -12.70
CA ASP A 61 -3.10 -1.73 -12.37
C ASP A 61 -3.18 -3.25 -12.55
N ASN A 62 -2.08 -3.86 -12.98
CA ASN A 62 -2.01 -5.31 -13.15
C ASN A 62 -1.53 -5.97 -11.85
N LEU A 63 -2.45 -6.32 -10.97
CA LEU A 63 -2.11 -6.93 -9.67
C LEU A 63 -1.58 -8.36 -9.77
N TYR A 64 -1.72 -9.01 -10.94
CA TYR A 64 -1.05 -10.28 -11.22
C TYR A 64 0.43 -10.09 -11.56
N ASP A 65 0.89 -8.86 -11.81
CA ASP A 65 2.28 -8.57 -12.18
C ASP A 65 2.74 -7.22 -11.59
N LEU A 66 3.34 -7.31 -10.41
CA LEU A 66 3.84 -6.18 -9.64
C LEU A 66 5.37 -6.36 -9.46
N GLU A 67 6.07 -6.80 -10.52
CA GLU A 67 7.52 -7.09 -10.49
C GLU A 67 8.35 -5.87 -10.04
N CYS A 68 7.90 -4.66 -10.37
CA CYS A 68 8.52 -3.40 -9.94
C CYS A 68 8.57 -3.19 -8.42
N VAL A 69 7.77 -3.93 -7.65
CA VAL A 69 7.80 -3.98 -6.19
C VAL A 69 8.14 -5.37 -5.66
N GLY A 70 8.62 -6.28 -6.51
CA GLY A 70 9.10 -7.60 -6.13
C GLY A 70 8.04 -8.71 -6.09
N LEU A 71 6.81 -8.45 -6.56
CA LEU A 71 5.76 -9.48 -6.68
C LEU A 71 5.56 -9.86 -8.15
N SER A 72 6.31 -10.88 -8.59
CA SER A 72 6.34 -11.26 -10.00
C SER A 72 5.10 -12.04 -10.46
N ARG A 73 4.83 -11.96 -11.76
CA ARG A 73 3.77 -12.74 -12.40
C ARG A 73 3.91 -14.25 -12.27
N GLU A 74 5.14 -14.76 -12.23
CA GLU A 74 5.39 -16.20 -12.05
C GLU A 74 4.84 -16.72 -10.73
N ASN A 75 4.78 -15.86 -9.71
CA ASN A 75 4.21 -16.14 -8.40
C ASN A 75 2.82 -15.52 -8.24
N CYS A 76 2.10 -15.27 -9.32
CA CYS A 76 0.76 -14.68 -9.31
C CYS A 76 0.67 -13.28 -8.64
N GLY A 77 1.74 -12.49 -8.67
CA GLY A 77 1.74 -11.09 -8.21
C GLY A 77 1.26 -10.96 -6.76
N LEU A 78 0.29 -10.07 -6.54
CA LEU A 78 -0.33 -9.88 -5.22
C LEU A 78 -1.07 -11.12 -4.74
N LEU A 79 -1.73 -11.88 -5.63
CA LEU A 79 -2.59 -13.01 -5.25
C LEU A 79 -1.78 -14.22 -4.75
N GLY A 80 -0.56 -14.39 -5.25
CA GLY A 80 0.37 -15.37 -4.71
C GLY A 80 1.31 -14.81 -3.65
N SER A 81 1.16 -13.53 -3.27
CA SER A 81 1.75 -13.04 -2.03
C SER A 81 1.09 -13.73 -0.82
N MET A 82 1.85 -13.89 0.26
CA MET A 82 1.33 -14.35 1.55
C MET A 82 1.27 -13.12 2.46
N PRO A 83 0.18 -12.32 2.41
CA PRO A 83 0.09 -11.14 3.27
C PRO A 83 0.06 -11.56 4.74
N GLU A 84 0.77 -10.82 5.57
CA GLU A 84 0.72 -10.96 7.02
C GLU A 84 -0.70 -10.67 7.51
N TYR A 85 -1.29 -9.58 7.03
CA TYR A 85 -2.71 -9.31 7.23
C TYR A 85 -3.28 -8.42 6.14
N VAL A 86 -4.60 -8.50 5.98
CA VAL A 86 -5.40 -7.57 5.18
C VAL A 86 -6.45 -6.96 6.09
N GLU A 87 -6.46 -5.64 6.17
CA GLU A 87 -7.41 -4.88 6.97
C GLU A 87 -8.36 -4.10 6.07
N THR A 88 -9.64 -4.09 6.43
CA THR A 88 -10.66 -3.27 5.75
C THR A 88 -10.86 -1.96 6.52
N LEU A 89 -10.48 -0.85 5.90
CA LEU A 89 -10.61 0.50 6.44
C LEU A 89 -11.87 1.16 5.89
N GLN A 90 -12.71 1.68 6.77
CA GLN A 90 -13.84 2.54 6.41
C GLN A 90 -13.39 3.99 6.51
N LEU A 91 -13.15 4.63 5.36
CA LEU A 91 -12.77 6.04 5.25
C LEU A 91 -13.97 6.81 4.70
N ASP A 92 -14.38 7.93 5.32
CA ASP A 92 -15.49 8.81 4.88
C ASP A 92 -16.58 8.12 4.00
N ASN A 93 -16.41 8.13 2.68
CA ASN A 93 -17.34 7.59 1.68
C ASN A 93 -16.80 6.41 0.86
N MET A 94 -15.77 5.71 1.33
CA MET A 94 -15.16 4.58 0.64
C MET A 94 -14.61 3.52 1.61
N THR A 95 -14.57 2.29 1.11
CA THR A 95 -13.83 1.21 1.75
C THR A 95 -12.47 1.07 1.09
N VAL A 96 -11.42 0.89 1.88
CA VAL A 96 -10.05 0.69 1.43
C VAL A 96 -9.48 -0.57 2.07
N TYR A 97 -8.79 -1.40 1.29
CA TYR A 97 -7.96 -2.47 1.81
C TYR A 97 -6.57 -1.94 2.11
N LYS A 98 -6.07 -2.23 3.32
CA LYS A 98 -4.66 -2.12 3.70
C LYS A 98 -4.10 -3.53 3.74
N ILE A 99 -3.12 -3.82 2.90
CA ILE A 99 -2.51 -5.13 2.76
C ILE A 99 -1.07 -5.02 3.20
N VAL A 100 -0.63 -5.88 4.11
CA VAL A 100 0.73 -5.87 4.64
C VAL A 100 1.43 -7.13 4.20
N VAL A 101 2.54 -6.99 3.47
CA VAL A 101 3.34 -8.10 2.95
C VAL A 101 4.75 -7.98 3.50
N MET A 102 5.22 -9.01 4.18
CA MET A 102 6.57 -9.11 4.71
C MET A 102 7.48 -9.78 3.68
N TYR A 103 8.53 -9.09 3.22
CA TYR A 103 9.50 -9.62 2.25
C TYR A 103 10.69 -10.24 2.97
N THR A 104 11.14 -9.59 4.03
CA THR A 104 12.18 -10.05 4.96
C THR A 104 11.75 -9.71 6.39
N ASN A 105 12.49 -10.17 7.39
CA ASN A 105 12.18 -9.94 8.80
C ASN A 105 12.12 -8.45 9.19
N ASP A 106 12.70 -7.57 8.38
CA ASP A 106 12.86 -6.14 8.60
C ASP A 106 12.33 -5.27 7.43
N PHE A 107 11.69 -5.88 6.42
CA PHE A 107 11.17 -5.16 5.26
C PHE A 107 9.71 -5.52 5.00
N ILE A 108 8.82 -4.58 5.34
CA ILE A 108 7.37 -4.76 5.25
C ILE A 108 6.79 -3.71 4.30
N MET A 109 6.24 -4.17 3.17
CA MET A 109 5.52 -3.27 2.27
C MET A 109 4.05 -3.19 2.65
N THR A 110 3.52 -1.97 2.62
CA THR A 110 2.10 -1.70 2.86
C THR A 110 1.44 -1.26 1.57
N PHE A 111 0.43 -2.00 1.11
CA PHE A 111 -0.36 -1.65 -0.04
C PHE A 111 -1.71 -1.09 0.39
N PHE A 112 -2.16 -0.03 -0.29
CA PHE A 112 -3.51 0.49 -0.17
C PHE A 112 -4.24 0.34 -1.50
N THR A 113 -5.50 -0.06 -1.44
CA THR A 113 -6.39 -0.04 -2.60
C THR A 113 -7.83 0.21 -2.22
N GLN A 114 -8.55 0.98 -3.03
CA GLN A 114 -10.00 1.13 -2.86
C GLN A 114 -10.71 -0.19 -3.19
N GLN A 115 -11.76 -0.53 -2.44
CA GLN A 115 -12.61 -1.68 -2.71
C GLN A 115 -13.46 -1.45 -3.98
N GLY A 116 -13.63 -2.50 -4.77
CA GLY A 116 -14.52 -2.55 -5.93
C GLY A 116 -13.95 -1.90 -7.19
N ILE A 117 -12.64 -1.65 -7.23
CA ILE A 117 -11.96 -1.05 -8.41
C ILE A 117 -11.23 -2.09 -9.26
N HIS A 118 -11.04 -3.30 -8.74
CA HIS A 118 -10.35 -4.39 -9.42
C HIS A 118 -11.33 -5.38 -10.05
N ASP A 119 -10.79 -6.36 -10.79
CA ASP A 119 -11.59 -7.46 -11.29
C ASP A 119 -12.11 -8.36 -10.15
N LYS A 120 -13.10 -9.19 -10.49
CA LYS A 120 -13.83 -10.00 -9.52
C LYS A 120 -12.96 -11.00 -8.77
N GLU A 121 -11.93 -11.54 -9.41
CA GLU A 121 -11.06 -12.54 -8.78
C GLU A 121 -10.21 -11.89 -7.70
N ILE A 122 -9.62 -10.73 -8.01
CA ILE A 122 -8.85 -9.93 -7.06
C ILE A 122 -9.73 -9.48 -5.89
N GLU A 123 -10.90 -8.92 -6.15
CA GLU A 123 -11.80 -8.43 -5.09
C GLU A 123 -12.24 -9.59 -4.17
N GLN A 124 -12.53 -10.76 -4.74
CA GLN A 124 -12.86 -11.95 -3.96
C GLN A 124 -11.69 -12.38 -3.07
N TRP A 125 -10.46 -12.39 -3.60
CA TRP A 125 -9.26 -12.69 -2.83
C TRP A 125 -9.05 -11.69 -1.68
N LEU A 126 -9.21 -10.39 -1.94
CA LEU A 126 -9.09 -9.34 -0.91
C LEU A 126 -10.12 -9.52 0.21
N ILE A 127 -11.38 -9.86 -0.13
CA ILE A 127 -12.43 -10.17 0.84
C ILE A 127 -12.07 -11.39 1.68
N GLU A 128 -11.56 -12.45 1.06
CA GLU A 128 -11.16 -13.67 1.76
C GLU A 128 -10.01 -13.39 2.74
N GLN A 129 -8.96 -12.69 2.29
CA GLN A 129 -7.83 -12.32 3.14
C GLN A 129 -8.25 -11.41 4.31
N ALA A 130 -9.15 -10.46 4.08
CA ALA A 130 -9.62 -9.54 5.12
C ALA A 130 -10.47 -10.22 6.21
N ASN A 131 -11.04 -11.40 5.92
CA ASN A 131 -11.86 -12.16 6.88
C ASN A 131 -11.07 -13.26 7.63
N ASN A 132 -9.78 -13.41 7.36
CA ASN A 132 -8.95 -14.48 7.94
C ASN A 132 -8.44 -14.18 9.37
N TYR A 133 -8.91 -13.11 10.02
CA TYR A 133 -8.48 -12.69 11.37
C TYR A 133 -9.63 -12.30 12.28
#